data_AF-A0A1F4CJB6-F1
#
_entry.id   AF-A0A1F4CJB6-F1
#
_cell.length_a   1.000
_cell.length_b   1.000
_cell.length_c   1.000
_cell.angle_alpha   90.00
_cell.angle_beta   90.00
_cell.angle_gamma   90.00
#
_symmetry.space_group_name_H-M   'P 1'
#
loop_
_entity.id
_entity.type
_entity.pdbx_description
1 polymer ?
#
loop_
_entity_poly.entity_id
_entity_poly.type
_entity_poly.pdbx_seq_one_letter_code
_entity_poly.pdbx_strand_id
1 'polypeptide(L)'
;METRLTLRPGMPGTKKLLARYGERLVCVRYLYDKARGRRLKTIDLVIDEAPWCGRPRRPRRNDHDLVGVRIAWDETDLRIAVKKAGGIWRPRQKLWEISWDAVRALGIGNRVVTG
;
A
#
# COMPACT_ATOMS: atom_id res chain seq x y z
N MET A 1 20.89 -17.42 10.61
CA MET A 1 19.73 -18.02 11.32
C MET A 1 18.56 -18.02 10.36
N GLU A 2 17.92 -19.18 10.16
CA GLU A 2 16.93 -19.41 9.09
C GLU A 2 15.62 -19.96 9.68
N THR A 3 14.47 -19.38 9.32
CA THR A 3 13.15 -19.90 9.71
C THR A 3 12.80 -21.10 8.85
N ARG A 4 12.59 -22.26 9.48
CA ARG A 4 12.24 -23.51 8.80
C ARG A 4 10.74 -23.82 8.81
N LEU A 5 10.04 -23.37 9.85
CA LEU A 5 8.61 -23.64 10.02
C LEU A 5 7.96 -22.56 10.87
N THR A 6 6.81 -22.07 10.40
CA THR A 6 5.92 -21.18 11.15
C THR A 6 4.59 -21.89 11.33
N LEU A 7 4.14 -22.03 12.57
CA LEU A 7 2.87 -22.68 12.92
C LEU A 7 1.92 -21.67 13.56
N ARG A 8 0.63 -21.83 13.24
CA ARG A 8 -0.46 -21.11 13.91
C ARG A 8 -0.80 -21.76 15.26
N PRO A 9 -1.35 -21.00 16.22
CA PRO A 9 -1.88 -21.57 17.46
C PRO A 9 -2.91 -22.67 17.16
N GLY A 10 -2.84 -23.77 17.91
CA GLY A 10 -3.76 -24.92 17.76
C GLY A 10 -3.25 -26.03 16.84
N MET A 11 -2.29 -25.75 15.95
CA MET A 11 -1.64 -26.77 15.12
C MET A 11 -0.84 -27.79 15.95
N PRO A 12 -0.60 -29.01 15.44
CA PRO A 12 0.29 -29.97 16.09
C PRO A 12 1.63 -29.34 16.50
N GLY A 13 2.08 -29.59 17.73
CA GLY A 13 3.30 -28.99 18.28
C GLY A 13 3.17 -27.57 18.85
N THR A 14 1.98 -26.95 18.79
CA THR A 14 1.68 -25.64 19.39
C THR A 14 0.66 -25.71 20.55
N LYS A 15 -0.08 -26.81 20.71
CA LYS A 15 -1.17 -26.95 21.70
C LYS A 15 -0.78 -26.57 23.14
N LYS A 16 0.41 -26.98 23.61
CA LYS A 16 0.90 -26.58 24.95
C LYS A 16 1.19 -25.08 25.06
N LEU A 17 1.65 -24.45 23.98
CA LEU A 17 1.91 -23.01 23.95
C LEU A 17 0.59 -22.24 23.89
N LEU A 18 -0.38 -22.73 23.11
CA LEU A 18 -1.73 -22.18 23.09
C LEU A 18 -2.38 -22.28 24.49
N ALA A 19 -2.27 -23.42 25.17
CA ALA A 19 -2.78 -23.56 26.53
C ALA A 19 -2.12 -22.59 27.53
N ARG A 20 -0.84 -22.25 27.32
CA ARG A 20 -0.09 -21.35 28.21
C ARG A 20 -0.36 -19.87 27.94
N TYR A 21 -0.45 -19.49 26.67
CA TYR A 21 -0.49 -18.08 26.25
C TYR A 21 -1.85 -17.63 25.72
N GLY A 22 -2.77 -18.58 25.52
CA GLY A 22 -4.12 -18.32 25.03
C GLY A 22 -4.14 -17.55 23.71
N GLU A 23 -5.08 -16.63 23.63
CA GLU A 23 -5.32 -15.78 22.45
C GLU A 23 -4.17 -14.80 22.17
N ARG A 24 -3.31 -14.54 23.15
CA ARG A 24 -2.14 -13.67 22.99
C ARG A 24 -1.05 -14.33 22.14
N LEU A 25 -1.10 -15.64 21.93
CA LEU A 25 -0.16 -16.33 21.06
C LEU A 25 -0.48 -16.05 19.59
N VAL A 26 0.43 -15.39 18.88
CA VAL A 26 0.25 -15.05 17.46
C VAL A 26 0.75 -16.18 16.56
N CYS A 27 1.98 -16.65 16.79
CA CYS A 27 2.55 -17.78 16.05
C CYS A 27 3.72 -18.44 16.79
N VAL A 28 4.14 -19.61 16.30
CA VAL A 28 5.32 -20.35 16.78
C VAL A 28 6.27 -20.58 15.62
N ARG A 29 7.56 -20.21 15.77
CA ARG A 29 8.57 -20.35 14.72
C ARG A 29 9.72 -21.26 15.15
N TYR A 30 10.09 -22.19 14.27
CA TYR A 30 11.30 -23.01 14.40
C TYR A 30 12.40 -22.45 13.52
N LEU A 31 13.52 -22.08 14.15
CA LEU A 31 14.67 -21.49 13.48
C LEU A 31 15.90 -22.35 13.66
N TYR A 32 16.75 -22.38 12.64
CA TYR A 32 18.00 -23.12 12.64
C TYR A 32 19.14 -22.11 12.55
N ASP A 33 19.99 -22.12 13.57
CA ASP A 33 21.21 -21.35 13.64
C ASP A 33 22.39 -22.29 13.39
N LYS A 34 22.76 -22.44 12.11
CA LYS A 34 23.87 -23.32 11.70
C LYS A 34 25.21 -22.88 12.28
N ALA A 35 25.45 -21.56 12.38
CA ALA A 35 26.70 -21.02 12.90
C ALA A 35 26.91 -21.41 14.38
N ARG A 36 25.83 -21.46 15.15
CA ARG A 36 25.87 -21.89 16.56
C ARG A 36 25.50 -23.37 16.78
N GLY A 37 25.17 -24.11 15.72
CA GLY A 37 24.70 -25.49 15.82
C GLY A 37 23.39 -25.66 16.61
N ARG A 38 22.48 -24.67 16.60
CA ARG A 38 21.28 -24.65 17.45
C ARG A 38 19.98 -24.68 16.65
N ARG A 39 18.98 -25.40 17.19
CA ARG A 39 17.58 -25.26 16.81
C ARG A 39 16.85 -24.46 17.88
N LEU A 40 16.19 -23.39 17.46
CA LEU A 40 15.45 -22.48 18.32
C LEU A 40 13.95 -22.64 18.05
N LYS A 41 13.15 -22.60 19.11
CA LYS A 41 11.71 -22.52 19.04
C LYS A 41 11.28 -21.21 19.70
N THR A 42 10.71 -20.32 18.92
CA THR A 42 10.30 -18.99 19.35
C THR A 42 8.80 -18.82 19.18
N ILE A 43 8.23 -17.85 19.89
CA ILE A 43 6.83 -17.48 19.77
C ILE A 43 6.74 -15.98 19.53
N ASP A 44 5.74 -15.58 18.76
CA ASP A 44 5.29 -14.19 18.73
C ASP A 44 4.11 -14.07 19.67
N LEU A 45 4.21 -13.16 20.63
CA LEU A 45 3.28 -12.99 21.72
C LEU A 45 2.83 -11.53 21.78
N VAL A 46 1.53 -11.31 21.87
CA VAL A 46 0.96 -9.98 22.17
C VAL A 46 1.28 -9.66 23.62
N ILE A 47 2.15 -8.68 23.87
CA ILE A 47 2.51 -8.24 25.22
C ILE A 47 1.62 -7.09 25.73
N ASP A 48 1.10 -6.29 24.81
CA ASP A 48 0.25 -5.14 25.06
C ASP A 48 -0.66 -4.93 23.84
N GLU A 49 -1.86 -4.41 24.08
CA GLU A 49 -2.85 -4.10 23.05
C GLU A 49 -3.45 -2.72 23.32
N ALA A 50 -3.32 -1.82 22.35
CA ALA A 50 -3.84 -0.47 22.43
C ALA A 50 -4.48 -0.06 21.09
N PRO A 51 -5.49 0.83 21.11
CA PRO A 51 -6.05 1.38 19.88
C PRO A 51 -4.97 2.04 19.03
N TRP A 52 -4.81 1.58 17.79
CA TRP A 52 -3.93 2.21 16.81
C TRP A 52 -4.75 2.98 15.78
N CYS A 53 -4.98 4.27 16.05
CA CYS A 53 -5.46 5.20 15.05
C CYS A 53 -4.27 5.56 14.15
N GLY A 54 -3.97 4.71 13.17
CA GLY A 54 -2.84 4.92 12.26
C GLY A 54 -2.82 6.33 11.67
N ARG A 55 -1.65 6.81 11.23
CA ARG A 55 -1.59 8.14 10.60
C ARG A 55 -2.48 8.14 9.36
N PRO A 56 -3.40 9.13 9.21
CA PRO A 56 -4.12 9.27 7.96
C PRO A 56 -3.09 9.41 6.86
N ARG A 57 -3.20 8.56 5.82
CA ARG A 57 -2.35 8.70 4.63
C ARG A 57 -2.70 10.05 4.04
N ARG A 58 -1.83 11.05 4.18
CA ARG A 58 -1.98 12.30 3.44
C ARG A 58 -1.96 11.94 1.96
N PRO A 59 -3.00 12.28 1.18
CA PRO A 59 -2.96 12.04 -0.24
C PRO A 59 -1.74 12.78 -0.83
N ARG A 60 -1.06 12.15 -1.80
CA ARG A 60 0.12 12.76 -2.44
C ARG A 60 -0.22 14.07 -3.16
N ARG A 61 -1.49 14.28 -3.48
CA ARG A 61 -2.05 15.48 -4.12
C ARG A 61 -3.39 15.82 -3.51
N ASN A 62 -3.66 17.09 -3.31
CA ASN A 62 -5.00 17.59 -3.04
C ASN A 62 -5.83 17.55 -4.33
N ASP A 63 -7.14 17.57 -4.16
CA ASP A 63 -8.13 17.48 -5.24
C ASP A 63 -8.02 18.66 -6.21
N HIS A 64 -7.60 19.82 -5.71
CA HIS A 64 -7.44 21.06 -6.46
C HIS A 64 -6.04 21.24 -7.07
N ASP A 65 -5.10 20.32 -6.83
CA ASP A 65 -3.76 20.42 -7.40
C ASP A 65 -3.86 20.32 -8.93
N LEU A 66 -3.33 21.32 -9.63
CA LEU A 66 -3.26 21.33 -11.09
C LEU A 66 -2.14 20.43 -11.57
N VAL A 67 -2.45 19.56 -12.53
CA VAL A 67 -1.51 18.56 -13.03
C VAL A 67 -1.51 18.56 -14.56
N GLY A 68 -0.32 18.39 -15.15
CA GLY A 68 -0.16 18.24 -16.58
C GLY A 68 -0.48 16.81 -17.03
N VAL A 69 -1.37 16.66 -17.99
CA VAL A 69 -1.78 15.38 -18.58
C VAL A 69 -1.46 15.37 -20.07
N ARG A 70 -0.87 14.27 -20.56
CA ARG A 70 -0.63 14.08 -21.99
C ARG A 70 -1.82 13.36 -22.63
N ILE A 71 -2.40 14.00 -23.63
CA ILE A 71 -3.52 13.49 -24.43
C ILE A 71 -3.13 13.66 -25.88
N ALA A 72 -3.23 12.59 -26.65
CA ALA A 72 -2.89 12.61 -28.06
C ALA A 72 -3.91 13.44 -28.85
N TRP A 73 -3.49 13.87 -30.04
CA TRP A 73 -4.30 14.77 -30.86
C TRP A 73 -5.58 14.12 -31.40
N ASP A 74 -5.53 12.82 -31.66
CA ASP A 74 -6.63 11.99 -32.17
C ASP A 74 -7.67 11.62 -31.11
N GLU A 75 -7.33 11.75 -29.83
CA GLU A 75 -8.22 11.47 -28.69
C GLU A 75 -9.26 12.59 -28.46
N THR A 76 -10.10 12.82 -29.45
CA THR A 76 -11.07 13.94 -29.50
C THR A 76 -12.05 13.93 -28.34
N ASP A 77 -12.63 12.77 -28.01
CA ASP A 77 -13.59 12.66 -26.91
C ASP A 77 -12.95 12.99 -25.56
N LEU A 78 -11.70 12.57 -25.36
CA LEU A 78 -10.96 12.85 -24.14
C LEU A 78 -10.61 14.34 -24.02
N ARG A 79 -10.24 15.00 -25.13
CA ARG A 79 -10.02 16.46 -25.16
C ARG A 79 -11.31 17.23 -24.85
N ILE A 80 -12.45 16.79 -25.38
CA ILE A 80 -13.76 17.38 -25.09
C ILE A 80 -14.08 17.22 -23.59
N ALA A 81 -13.88 16.02 -23.04
CA ALA A 81 -14.12 15.73 -21.63
C ALA A 81 -13.24 16.58 -20.71
N VAL A 82 -11.96 16.72 -21.04
CA VAL A 82 -10.99 17.54 -20.29
C VAL A 82 -11.34 19.02 -20.36
N LYS A 83 -11.73 19.53 -21.53
CA LYS A 83 -12.20 20.91 -21.68
C LYS A 83 -13.48 21.15 -20.87
N LYS A 84 -14.43 20.21 -20.88
CA LYS A 84 -15.67 20.28 -20.09
C LYS A 84 -15.38 20.28 -18.58
N ALA A 85 -14.35 19.56 -18.15
CA ALA A 85 -13.89 19.53 -16.77
C ALA A 85 -12.96 20.72 -16.39
N GLY A 86 -12.89 21.76 -17.23
CA GLY A 86 -12.14 22.99 -16.94
C GLY A 86 -10.65 22.94 -17.28
N GLY A 87 -10.20 21.92 -18.02
CA GLY A 87 -8.81 21.77 -18.43
C GLY A 87 -8.35 22.84 -19.41
N ILE A 88 -7.12 23.32 -19.25
CA ILE A 88 -6.50 24.38 -20.04
C ILE A 88 -5.36 23.80 -20.86
N TRP A 89 -5.34 24.07 -22.17
CA TRP A 89 -4.21 23.68 -23.02
C TRP A 89 -3.01 24.59 -22.76
N ARG A 90 -1.84 24.01 -22.44
CA ARG A 90 -0.56 24.70 -22.27
C ARG A 90 0.35 24.42 -23.48
N PRO A 91 0.33 25.27 -24.53
CA PRO A 91 0.98 24.98 -25.81
C PRO A 91 2.50 24.86 -25.71
N ARG A 92 3.14 25.65 -24.83
CA ARG A 92 4.59 25.58 -24.60
C ARG A 92 5.04 24.21 -24.08
N GLN A 93 4.22 23.59 -23.23
CA GLN A 93 4.52 22.29 -22.61
C GLN A 93 3.92 21.11 -23.40
N LYS A 94 3.01 21.41 -24.34
CA LYS A 94 2.18 20.42 -25.06
C LYS A 94 1.42 19.49 -24.10
N LEU A 95 0.85 20.05 -23.05
CA LEU A 95 0.09 19.34 -22.02
C LEU A 95 -1.25 20.04 -21.75
N TRP A 96 -2.23 19.25 -21.31
CA TRP A 96 -3.45 19.75 -20.70
C TRP A 96 -3.24 19.89 -19.20
N GLU A 97 -3.51 21.07 -18.66
CA GLU A 97 -3.47 21.32 -17.22
C GLU A 97 -4.89 21.26 -16.66
N ILE A 98 -5.13 20.39 -15.67
CA ILE A 98 -6.45 20.17 -15.07
C ILE A 98 -6.29 19.73 -13.60
N SER A 99 -7.33 19.89 -12.77
CA SER A 99 -7.30 19.47 -11.37
C SER A 99 -7.15 17.96 -11.22
N TRP A 100 -6.45 17.54 -10.16
CA TRP A 100 -6.27 16.13 -9.83
C TRP A 100 -7.60 15.39 -9.62
N ASP A 101 -8.62 16.07 -9.07
CA ASP A 101 -9.95 15.49 -8.93
C ASP A 101 -10.59 15.14 -10.29
N ALA A 102 -10.52 16.06 -11.25
CA ALA A 102 -11.02 15.79 -12.60
C ALA A 102 -10.22 14.69 -13.29
N VAL A 103 -8.89 14.60 -13.06
CA VAL A 103 -8.07 13.48 -13.56
C VAL A 103 -8.56 12.14 -13.00
N ARG A 104 -8.91 12.07 -11.71
CA ARG A 104 -9.46 10.84 -11.10
C ARG A 104 -10.84 10.53 -11.63
N ALA A 105 -11.72 11.52 -11.75
CA ALA A 105 -13.07 11.35 -12.28
C ALA A 105 -13.06 10.85 -13.74
N LEU A 106 -12.10 11.31 -14.54
CA LEU A 106 -11.91 10.89 -15.93
C LEU A 106 -11.08 9.60 -16.08
N GLY A 107 -10.53 9.05 -14.99
CA GLY A 107 -9.74 7.81 -15.03
C GLY A 107 -8.39 7.93 -15.76
N ILE A 108 -7.85 9.14 -15.94
CA ILE A 108 -6.64 9.42 -16.74
C ILE A 108 -5.38 9.64 -15.89
N GLY A 109 -5.36 9.14 -14.66
CA GLY A 109 -4.24 9.31 -13.73
C GLY A 109 -2.89 8.77 -14.23
N ASN A 110 -2.90 7.74 -15.07
CA ASN A 110 -1.71 7.17 -15.70
C ASN A 110 -1.06 8.07 -16.77
N ARG A 111 -1.75 9.11 -17.22
CA ARG A 111 -1.29 10.05 -18.26
C ARG A 111 -0.70 11.34 -17.70
N VAL A 112 -0.69 11.47 -16.37
CA VAL A 112 -0.05 12.59 -15.68
C VAL A 112 1.44 12.56 -15.93
N VAL A 113 2.00 13.71 -16.33
CA VAL A 113 3.44 13.92 -16.36
C VAL A 113 3.92 14.29 -14.97
N THR A 114 4.86 13.52 -14.44
CA THR A 114 5.58 13.88 -13.20
C THR A 114 6.80 14.68 -13.64
N GLY A 115 6.93 15.91 -13.13
CA GLY A 115 8.12 16.75 -13.34
C GLY A 115 9.31 16.23 -12.56
#